data_AF-A0A6G3LS23-F1
#
_entry.id   AF-A0A6G3LS23-F1
#
_cell.length_a   1.000
_cell.length_b   1.000
_cell.length_c   1.000
_cell.angle_alpha   90.00
_cell.angle_beta   90.00
_cell.angle_gamma   90.00
#
_symmetry.space_group_name_H-M   'P 1'
#
loop_
_entity.id
_entity.type
_entity.pdbx_description
1 polymer ?
#
loop_
_entity_poly.entity_id
_entity_poly.type
_entity_poly.pdbx_seq_one_letter_code
_entity_poly.pdbx_strand_id
1 'polypeptide(L)'
;MKLEDILQSDVWNVDEEPHIVIDYTKCEKCEAKPCVYLCPAGCYTLVGDKVVFSYEWCVECGTCRVICPMNAIKWDYPKSGHGIIYRFT
;
A
#
# COMPACT_ATOMS: atom_id res chain seq x y z
N MET A 1 9.45 -18.44 6.17
CA MET A 1 8.11 -17.83 6.17
C MET A 1 8.18 -16.63 5.25
N LYS A 2 7.38 -16.63 4.20
CA LYS A 2 7.29 -15.51 3.27
C LYS A 2 6.24 -14.51 3.77
N LEU A 3 6.31 -13.26 3.32
CA LEU A 3 5.37 -12.22 3.74
C LEU A 3 3.93 -12.60 3.36
N GLU A 4 3.75 -13.19 2.19
CA GLU A 4 2.44 -13.61 1.67
C GLU A 4 1.78 -14.66 2.57
N ASP A 5 2.58 -15.56 3.16
CA ASP A 5 2.08 -16.57 4.10
C ASP A 5 1.44 -15.92 5.34
N ILE A 6 1.99 -14.79 5.80
CA ILE A 6 1.47 -14.03 6.95
C ILE A 6 0.20 -13.28 6.54
N LEU A 7 0.22 -12.60 5.40
CA LEU A 7 -0.95 -11.84 4.93
C LEU A 7 -2.16 -12.74 4.63
N GLN A 8 -1.92 -13.98 4.22
CA GLN A 8 -2.98 -14.98 4.00
C GLN A 8 -3.66 -15.48 5.28
N SER A 9 -3.12 -15.18 6.47
CA SER A 9 -3.77 -15.53 7.73
C SER A 9 -5.03 -14.70 8.00
N ASP A 10 -5.07 -13.47 7.50
CA ASP A 10 -6.21 -12.55 7.60
C ASP A 10 -7.23 -12.75 6.46
N VAL A 11 -8.39 -12.09 6.57
CA VAL A 11 -9.40 -12.03 5.51
C VAL A 11 -9.32 -10.70 4.79
N TRP A 12 -9.60 -10.72 3.50
CA TRP A 12 -9.54 -9.56 2.64
C TRP A 12 -10.87 -9.42 1.91
N ASN A 13 -11.53 -8.27 2.06
CA ASN A 13 -12.64 -7.89 1.22
C ASN A 13 -12.20 -6.70 0.35
N VAL A 14 -11.64 -6.99 -0.82
CA VAL A 14 -11.01 -5.98 -1.68
C VAL A 14 -12.07 -5.28 -2.52
N ASP A 15 -12.10 -3.95 -2.50
CA ASP A 15 -12.97 -3.15 -3.38
C ASP A 15 -12.42 -3.14 -4.81
N GLU A 16 -13.25 -2.85 -5.82
CA GLU A 16 -12.78 -2.76 -7.21
C GLU A 16 -11.86 -1.54 -7.44
N GLU A 17 -12.05 -0.50 -6.62
CA GLU A 17 -11.31 0.76 -6.70
C GLU A 17 -10.22 0.85 -5.60
N PRO A 18 -9.00 1.32 -5.93
CA PRO A 18 -7.96 1.52 -4.95
C PRO A 18 -8.29 2.69 -4.01
N HIS A 19 -8.20 2.45 -2.70
CA HIS A 19 -8.40 3.48 -1.66
C HIS A 19 -7.23 4.45 -1.51
N ILE A 20 -6.10 4.19 -2.18
CA ILE A 20 -4.93 5.08 -2.22
C ILE A 20 -4.66 5.45 -3.67
N VAL A 21 -4.55 6.75 -3.92
CA VAL A 21 -4.22 7.31 -5.24
C VAL A 21 -2.83 7.93 -5.19
N ILE A 22 -2.00 7.59 -6.18
CA ILE A 22 -0.64 8.09 -6.30
C ILE A 22 -0.60 9.16 -7.40
N ASP A 23 -0.15 10.36 -7.02
CA ASP A 23 0.22 11.41 -7.97
C ASP A 23 1.60 11.08 -8.57
N TYR A 24 1.60 10.39 -9.71
CA TYR A 24 2.82 9.96 -10.37
C TYR A 24 3.73 11.11 -10.79
N THR A 25 3.20 12.31 -11.06
CA THR A 25 4.01 13.49 -11.42
C THR A 25 4.90 13.96 -10.27
N LYS A 26 4.45 13.77 -9.03
CA LYS A 26 5.24 14.01 -7.82
C LYS A 26 6.09 12.80 -7.47
N CYS A 27 5.56 11.58 -7.64
CA CYS A 27 6.25 10.34 -7.30
C CYS A 27 7.53 10.13 -8.13
N GLU A 28 7.51 10.48 -9.42
CA GLU A 28 8.66 10.35 -10.33
C GLU A 28 9.88 11.18 -9.87
N LYS A 29 9.67 12.26 -9.12
CA LYS A 29 10.76 13.10 -8.56
C LYS A 29 11.39 12.49 -7.29
N CYS A 30 10.84 11.40 -6.77
CA CYS A 30 11.36 10.74 -5.58
C CYS A 30 12.45 9.73 -5.98
N GLU A 31 13.71 10.01 -5.66
CA GLU A 31 14.80 9.06 -5.91
C GLU A 31 14.83 7.95 -4.85
N ALA A 32 14.60 8.29 -3.58
CA ALA A 32 14.72 7.35 -2.46
C ALA A 32 13.61 6.28 -2.42
N LYS A 33 12.44 6.53 -3.03
CA LYS A 33 11.26 5.65 -3.05
C LYS A 33 11.00 4.89 -1.72
N PRO A 34 10.91 5.58 -0.56
CA PRO A 34 10.87 4.91 0.75
C PRO A 34 9.65 4.00 0.94
N CYS A 35 8.55 4.26 0.23
CA CYS A 35 7.34 3.42 0.24
C CYS A 35 7.60 1.97 -0.19
N VAL A 36 8.57 1.73 -1.07
CA VAL A 36 8.94 0.37 -1.53
C VAL A 36 9.56 -0.45 -0.40
N TYR A 37 10.35 0.19 0.46
CA TYR A 37 11.12 -0.50 1.50
C TYR A 37 10.44 -0.53 2.87
N LEU A 38 9.59 0.46 3.16
CA LEU A 38 9.00 0.66 4.49
C LEU A 38 7.52 0.25 4.55
N CYS A 39 6.92 -0.20 3.45
CA CYS A 39 5.58 -0.77 3.50
C CYS A 39 5.64 -2.16 4.18
N PRO A 40 4.99 -2.34 5.35
CA PRO A 40 5.07 -3.60 6.07
C PRO A 40 4.41 -4.77 5.32
N ALA A 41 3.45 -4.47 4.45
CA ALA A 41 2.74 -5.45 3.62
C ALA A 41 3.32 -5.56 2.20
N GLY A 42 4.42 -4.87 1.89
CA GLY A 42 5.07 -4.98 0.57
C GLY A 42 4.22 -4.50 -0.61
N CYS A 43 3.23 -3.63 -0.37
CA CYS A 43 2.28 -3.20 -1.40
C CYS A 43 2.89 -2.36 -2.53
N TYR A 44 4.13 -1.88 -2.39
CA TYR A 44 4.80 -1.05 -3.38
C TYR A 44 5.96 -1.79 -3.99
N THR A 45 5.95 -1.93 -5.32
CA THR A 45 7.04 -2.54 -6.09
C THR A 45 7.62 -1.53 -7.07
N LEU A 46 8.85 -1.76 -7.51
CA LEU A 46 9.52 -0.92 -8.49
C LEU A 46 9.59 -1.66 -9.83
N VAL A 47 9.00 -1.09 -10.88
CA VAL A 47 9.05 -1.60 -12.25
C VAL A 47 9.77 -0.56 -13.11
N GLY A 48 11.05 -0.79 -13.38
CA GLY A 48 11.94 0.25 -13.90
C GLY A 48 12.15 1.33 -12.86
N ASP A 49 11.79 2.59 -13.17
CA ASP A 49 11.83 3.72 -12.24
C ASP A 49 10.47 4.09 -11.65
N LYS A 50 9.41 3.37 -12.05
CA LYS A 50 8.03 3.65 -11.64
C LYS A 50 7.63 2.76 -10.47
N VAL A 51 6.99 3.36 -9.48
CA VAL A 51 6.37 2.64 -8.38
C VAL A 51 5.04 2.08 -8.85
N VAL A 52 4.79 0.81 -8.61
CA VAL A 52 3.50 0.14 -8.81
C VAL A 52 2.94 -0.20 -7.43
N PHE A 53 1.65 0.06 -7.23
CA PHE A 53 0.98 -0.16 -5.95
C PHE A 53 -0.11 -1.23 -6.09
N SER A 54 0.02 -2.28 -5.29
CA SER A 54 -0.93 -3.37 -5.12
C SER A 54 -1.72 -3.14 -3.83
N TYR A 55 -2.91 -2.58 -3.97
CA TYR A 55 -3.76 -2.15 -2.86
C TYR A 55 -4.47 -3.30 -2.14
N GLU A 56 -4.54 -4.47 -2.78
CA GLU A 56 -5.25 -5.66 -2.32
C GLU A 56 -4.70 -6.20 -1.01
N TRP A 57 -3.41 -5.98 -0.74
CA TRP A 57 -2.70 -6.41 0.47
C TRP A 57 -2.50 -5.27 1.48
N CYS A 58 -3.14 -4.11 1.29
CA CYS A 58 -2.91 -2.98 2.17
C CYS A 58 -3.49 -3.24 3.57
N VAL A 59 -2.61 -3.27 4.58
CA VAL A 59 -2.98 -3.43 6.00
C VAL A 59 -3.42 -2.12 6.67
N GLU A 60 -3.79 -1.11 5.90
CA GLU A 60 -4.36 0.16 6.39
C GLU A 60 -3.50 0.94 7.42
N CYS A 61 -2.19 0.65 7.48
CA CYS A 61 -1.29 1.22 8.49
C CYS A 61 -0.95 2.71 8.29
N GLY A 62 -1.13 3.26 7.10
CA GLY A 62 -0.83 4.66 6.78
C GLY A 62 0.65 5.02 6.66
N THR A 63 1.58 4.08 6.83
CA THR A 63 3.04 4.34 6.77
C THR A 63 3.44 5.07 5.50
N CYS A 64 2.97 4.61 4.33
CA CYS A 64 3.28 5.20 3.04
C CYS A 64 2.93 6.70 2.97
N ARG A 65 1.80 7.09 3.56
CA ARG A 65 1.35 8.48 3.64
C ARG A 65 2.32 9.37 4.42
N VAL A 66 2.88 8.84 5.51
CA VAL A 66 3.74 9.60 6.44
C VAL A 66 5.14 9.75 5.87
N ILE A 67 5.68 8.68 5.27
CA ILE A 67 7.07 8.64 4.82
C ILE A 67 7.29 9.26 3.45
N CYS A 68 6.23 9.54 2.67
CA CYS A 68 6.38 10.02 1.30
C CYS A 68 6.90 11.47 1.28
N PRO A 69 8.16 11.72 0.89
CA PRO A 69 8.73 13.07 0.95
C PRO A 69 8.11 14.01 -0.10
N MET A 70 7.55 13.44 -1.17
CA MET A 70 6.95 14.19 -2.27
C MET A 70 5.49 14.55 -2.02
N ASN A 71 4.90 14.11 -0.90
CA ASN A 71 3.47 14.22 -0.63
C ASN A 71 2.62 13.78 -1.83
N ALA A 72 3.03 12.66 -2.45
CA ALA A 72 2.45 12.12 -3.68
C ALA A 72 1.31 11.14 -3.42
N ILE A 73 1.03 10.81 -2.16
CA ILE A 73 0.09 9.77 -1.78
C ILE A 73 -1.17 10.42 -1.21
N LYS A 74 -2.27 10.31 -1.93
CA LYS A 74 -3.60 10.56 -1.38
C LYS A 74 -4.09 9.26 -0.74
N TRP A 75 -4.11 9.26 0.58
CA TRP A 75 -4.45 8.09 1.39
C TRP A 75 -5.83 8.28 2.00
N ASP A 76 -6.74 7.37 1.70
CA ASP A 76 -8.05 7.23 2.33
C ASP A 76 -8.20 5.79 2.84
N TYR A 77 -9.12 5.54 3.76
CA TYR A 77 -9.47 4.16 4.13
C TYR A 77 -10.21 3.47 2.98
N PRO A 78 -10.18 2.12 2.90
CA PRO A 78 -11.11 1.38 2.06
C PRO A 78 -12.55 1.77 2.31
N LYS A 79 -13.40 1.60 1.30
CA LYS A 79 -14.83 1.82 1.41
C LYS A 79 -15.39 0.96 2.56
N SER A 80 -16.37 1.49 3.29
CA SER A 80 -17.01 0.78 4.41
C SER A 80 -17.31 -0.69 4.08
N GLY A 81 -16.81 -1.60 4.91
CA GLY A 81 -16.94 -3.04 4.74
C GLY A 81 -15.84 -3.72 3.90
N HIS A 82 -14.92 -2.96 3.30
CA HIS A 82 -13.79 -3.46 2.51
C HIS A 82 -12.48 -3.27 3.27
N GLY A 83 -11.39 -3.84 2.74
CA GLY A 83 -10.06 -3.80 3.33
C GLY A 83 -9.67 -5.10 4.04
N ILE A 84 -8.77 -4.96 5.00
CA ILE A 84 -8.31 -6.06 5.84
C ILE A 84 -9.31 -6.34 6.96
N ILE A 85 -9.57 -7.61 7.21
CA ILE A 85 -10.40 -8.09 8.32
C ILE A 85 -9.51 -9.00 9.18
N TYR A 86 -9.00 -8.42 10.27
CA TYR A 86 -8.09 -9.11 11.18
C TYR A 86 -8.75 -10.30 11.87
N ARG A 87 -8.05 -11.44 11.87
CA ARG A 87 -8.44 -12.62 12.65
C ARG A 87 -7.59 -12.72 13.91
N PHE A 88 -8.24 -13.00 15.04
CA PHE A 88 -7.58 -13.16 16.34
C PHE A 88 -7.49 -14.64 16.79
N THR A 89 -7.64 -15.55 15.83
CA THR A 89 -7.66 -17.00 16.05
C THR A 89 -6.27 -17.60 16.00
#